data_AF-A0A2E4QG26-F1
#
_entry.id   AF-A0A2E4QG26-F1
#
_cell.length_a   1.000
_cell.length_b   1.000
_cell.length_c   1.000
_cell.angle_alpha   90.00
_cell.angle_beta   90.00
_cell.angle_gamma   90.00
#
_symmetry.space_group_name_H-M   'P 1'
#
loop_
_entity.id
_entity.type
_entity.pdbx_description
1 polymer ?
#
loop_
_entity_poly.entity_id
_entity_poly.type
_entity_poly.pdbx_seq_one_letter_code
_entity_poly.pdbx_strand_id
1 'polypeptide(L)'
;MPENVEIERRFLVDGRHNRPWVDQSMEQIHITQWYLDSTQLIVSEDDGTLSYSGITLITNLASEVCQILRKNSHWTVRIRKWNNTYLLTLKGPRAGAIASEYEWEIQGEIANNIIQHSTYPLIEKNRFLWKGDDDLLWEIDEFEGNLAGLIIAEVELEDEGAELIIPNWAGMELTYLKGWSNAALVKMLSQE
;
A
#
# COMPACT_ATOMS: atom_id res chain seq x y z
N MET A 1 -22.43 6.07 -7.94
CA MET A 1 -20.99 5.76 -7.91
C MET A 1 -20.86 4.24 -7.90
N PRO A 2 -19.94 3.61 -8.65
CA PRO A 2 -19.71 2.18 -8.51
C PRO A 2 -19.23 1.88 -7.09
N GLU A 3 -19.78 0.84 -6.45
CA GLU A 3 -19.72 0.54 -5.01
C GLU A 3 -18.33 0.30 -4.39
N ASN A 4 -17.23 0.36 -5.15
CA ASN A 4 -15.89 -0.04 -4.68
C ASN A 4 -14.78 0.96 -5.09
N VAL A 5 -15.04 2.27 -5.02
CA VAL A 5 -13.98 3.29 -5.19
C VAL A 5 -13.67 3.87 -3.83
N GLU A 6 -12.56 3.45 -3.23
CA GLU A 6 -12.00 4.13 -2.06
C GLU A 6 -11.55 5.53 -2.48
N ILE A 7 -12.08 6.54 -1.79
CA ILE A 7 -11.75 7.95 -2.05
C ILE A 7 -10.80 8.37 -0.94
N GLU A 8 -9.51 8.29 -1.24
CA GLU A 8 -8.44 8.73 -0.35
C GLU A 8 -8.06 10.18 -0.68
N ARG A 9 -7.83 11.01 0.33
CA ARG A 9 -7.12 12.30 0.19
C ARG A 9 -5.79 12.23 0.92
N ARG A 10 -4.74 12.73 0.26
CA ARG A 10 -3.35 12.57 0.71
C ARG A 10 -2.69 13.93 0.84
N PHE A 11 -1.89 14.14 1.87
CA PHE A 11 -1.25 15.42 2.17
C PHE A 11 0.21 15.22 2.56
N LEU A 12 1.07 16.11 2.09
CA LEU A 12 2.42 16.23 2.64
C LEU A 12 2.32 16.85 4.03
N VAL A 13 3.09 16.35 5.00
CA VAL A 13 3.02 16.80 6.39
C VAL A 13 4.27 17.59 6.78
N ASP A 14 4.08 18.71 7.47
CA ASP A 14 5.19 19.46 8.08
C ASP A 14 5.58 18.87 9.44
N GLY A 15 6.56 17.96 9.42
CA GLY A 15 7.10 17.32 10.63
C GLY A 15 8.11 18.14 11.43
N ARG A 16 8.40 19.39 11.07
CA ARG A 16 9.47 20.19 11.72
C ARG A 16 9.06 20.78 13.07
N HIS A 17 7.76 20.83 13.33
CA HIS A 17 7.18 21.49 14.50
C HIS A 17 6.48 20.47 15.41
N ASN A 18 5.31 20.83 15.95
CA ASN A 18 4.53 19.93 16.77
C ASN A 18 4.05 18.74 15.93
N ARG A 19 4.22 17.52 16.45
CA ARG A 19 3.86 16.26 15.80
C ARG A 19 2.76 15.55 16.61
N PRO A 20 1.53 16.08 16.64
CA PRO A 20 0.46 15.57 17.50
C PRO A 20 0.12 14.10 17.19
N TRP A 21 0.31 13.64 15.95
CA TRP A 21 0.09 12.24 15.59
C TRP A 21 1.07 11.28 16.27
N VAL A 22 2.21 11.73 16.79
CA VAL A 22 3.16 10.87 17.52
C VAL A 22 2.70 10.65 18.96
N ASP A 23 2.26 11.72 19.63
CA ASP A 23 1.91 11.66 21.06
C ASP A 23 0.43 11.32 21.30
N GLN A 24 -0.43 11.52 20.29
CA GLN A 24 -1.89 11.42 20.41
C GLN A 24 -2.51 10.40 19.44
N SER A 25 -1.70 9.62 18.72
CA SER A 25 -2.24 8.51 17.92
C SER A 25 -2.91 7.48 18.81
N MET A 26 -3.97 6.88 18.28
CA MET A 26 -4.60 5.70 18.84
C MET A 26 -3.69 4.48 18.76
N GLU A 27 -2.91 4.39 17.69
CA GLU A 27 -2.01 3.26 17.42
C GLU A 27 -0.82 3.70 16.58
N GLN A 28 0.33 3.04 16.80
CA GLN A 28 1.51 3.12 15.94
C GLN A 28 1.84 1.74 15.39
N ILE A 29 1.98 1.64 14.07
CA ILE A 29 2.23 0.39 13.35
C ILE A 29 3.50 0.55 12.53
N HIS A 30 4.51 -0.28 12.81
CA HIS A 30 5.69 -0.36 11.96
C HIS A 30 5.38 -1.23 10.73
N ILE A 31 5.65 -0.69 9.54
CA ILE A 31 5.33 -1.32 8.26
C ILE A 31 6.60 -1.42 7.42
N THR A 32 6.86 -2.62 6.92
CA THR A 32 7.82 -2.87 5.84
C THR A 32 7.08 -3.44 4.65
N GLN A 33 7.33 -2.93 3.44
CA GLN A 33 6.71 -3.46 2.23
C GLN A 33 7.74 -3.63 1.12
N TRP A 34 7.79 -4.83 0.54
CA TRP A 34 8.68 -5.21 -0.56
C TRP A 34 7.91 -5.24 -1.87
N TYR A 35 8.53 -4.74 -2.93
CA TYR A 35 7.96 -4.70 -4.27
C TYR A 35 8.58 -5.80 -5.13
N LEU A 36 7.73 -6.74 -5.54
CA LEU A 36 8.12 -7.95 -6.24
C LEU A 36 8.08 -7.72 -7.76
N ASP A 37 8.88 -8.50 -8.47
CA ASP A 37 8.90 -8.51 -9.92
C ASP A 37 7.68 -9.28 -10.45
N SER A 38 6.71 -8.56 -11.02
CA SER A 38 5.47 -9.15 -11.51
C SER A 38 5.68 -10.20 -12.60
N THR A 39 6.82 -10.22 -13.29
CA THR A 39 7.11 -11.21 -14.34
C THR A 39 7.32 -12.62 -13.78
N GLN A 40 7.60 -12.73 -12.48
CA GLN A 40 7.80 -14.01 -11.79
C GLN A 40 6.50 -14.57 -11.20
N LEU A 41 5.37 -13.86 -11.35
CA LEU A 41 4.06 -14.36 -10.99
C LEU A 41 3.53 -15.33 -12.04
N ILE A 42 2.98 -16.44 -11.56
CA ILE A 42 2.32 -17.46 -12.37
C ILE A 42 0.94 -17.73 -11.79
N VAL A 43 -0.07 -17.63 -12.65
CA VAL A 43 -1.46 -17.94 -12.32
C VAL A 43 -1.87 -19.21 -13.05
N SER A 44 -2.24 -20.26 -12.31
CA SER A 44 -2.86 -21.47 -12.86
C SER A 44 -4.37 -21.39 -12.66
N GLU A 45 -5.12 -21.34 -13.77
CA GLU A 45 -6.59 -21.39 -13.71
C GLU A 45 -7.08 -22.82 -13.42
N ASP A 46 -6.40 -23.83 -13.96
CA ASP A 46 -6.75 -25.24 -13.79
C ASP A 46 -6.61 -25.67 -12.32
N ASP A 47 -5.57 -25.18 -11.64
CA ASP A 47 -5.31 -25.50 -10.23
C ASP A 47 -5.85 -24.43 -9.26
N GLY A 48 -6.33 -23.29 -9.78
CA GLY A 48 -6.74 -22.14 -8.97
C GLY A 48 -5.62 -21.63 -8.07
N THR A 49 -4.40 -21.50 -8.58
CA THR A 49 -3.23 -21.09 -7.78
C THR A 49 -2.57 -19.82 -8.30
N LEU A 50 -2.03 -19.03 -7.37
CA LEU A 50 -1.10 -17.95 -7.63
C LEU A 50 0.24 -18.32 -7.00
N SER A 51 1.29 -18.30 -7.81
CA SER A 51 2.64 -18.63 -7.38
C SER A 51 3.61 -17.52 -7.76
N TYR A 52 4.71 -17.41 -7.04
CA TYR A 52 5.80 -16.49 -7.31
C TYR A 52 7.13 -17.24 -7.29
N SER A 53 7.90 -17.17 -8.37
CA SER A 53 9.20 -17.87 -8.48
C SER A 53 9.13 -19.37 -8.16
N GLY A 54 8.00 -20.02 -8.51
CA GLY A 54 7.76 -21.44 -8.24
C GLY A 54 7.24 -21.75 -6.82
N ILE A 55 7.08 -20.76 -5.95
CA ILE A 55 6.49 -20.91 -4.62
C ILE A 55 5.00 -20.59 -4.68
N THR A 56 4.13 -21.52 -4.29
CA THR A 56 2.69 -21.28 -4.22
C THR A 56 2.36 -20.30 -3.09
N LEU A 57 1.76 -19.17 -3.44
CA LEU A 57 1.33 -18.13 -2.51
C LEU A 57 -0.12 -18.35 -2.07
N ILE A 58 -1.02 -18.55 -3.04
CA ILE A 58 -2.46 -18.68 -2.83
C ILE A 58 -2.96 -19.93 -3.53
N THR A 59 -3.90 -20.62 -2.88
CA THR A 59 -4.64 -21.75 -3.42
C THR A 59 -6.13 -21.44 -3.43
N ASN A 60 -6.91 -22.20 -4.22
CA ASN A 60 -8.36 -22.07 -4.33
C ASN A 60 -8.83 -20.68 -4.81
N LEU A 61 -8.08 -20.06 -5.72
CA LEU A 61 -8.52 -18.84 -6.40
C LEU A 61 -9.74 -19.14 -7.27
N ALA A 62 -10.74 -18.26 -7.19
CA ALA A 62 -11.87 -18.31 -8.09
C ALA A 62 -11.42 -18.13 -9.56
N SER A 63 -12.00 -18.91 -10.47
CA SER A 63 -11.66 -18.87 -11.91
C SER A 63 -11.76 -17.44 -12.49
N GLU A 64 -12.75 -16.66 -12.07
CA GLU A 64 -12.89 -15.25 -12.48
C GLU A 64 -11.67 -14.39 -12.08
N VAL A 65 -11.15 -14.59 -10.87
CA VAL A 65 -9.94 -13.88 -10.41
C VAL A 65 -8.73 -14.34 -11.22
N CYS A 66 -8.57 -15.65 -11.45
CA CYS A 66 -7.50 -16.18 -12.29
C CYS A 66 -7.50 -15.56 -13.69
N GLN A 67 -8.67 -15.44 -14.32
CA GLN A 67 -8.83 -14.83 -15.64
C GLN A 67 -8.45 -13.35 -15.64
N ILE A 68 -8.86 -12.59 -14.61
CA ILE A 68 -8.49 -11.17 -14.47
C ILE A 68 -6.99 -11.00 -14.30
N LEU A 69 -6.38 -11.78 -13.40
CA LEU A 69 -4.94 -11.72 -13.15
C LEU A 69 -4.13 -12.10 -14.39
N ARG A 70 -4.57 -13.08 -15.19
CA ARG A 70 -3.90 -13.48 -16.44
C ARG A 70 -4.07 -12.48 -17.57
N LYS A 71 -5.24 -11.83 -17.67
CA LYS A 71 -5.53 -10.88 -18.74
C LYS A 71 -4.70 -9.60 -18.62
N ASN A 72 -4.31 -9.24 -17.41
CA ASN A 72 -3.51 -8.05 -17.15
C ASN A 72 -2.06 -8.43 -16.85
N SER A 73 -1.11 -7.85 -17.58
CA SER A 73 0.32 -8.10 -17.37
C SER A 73 1.01 -7.04 -16.51
N HIS A 74 0.32 -5.95 -16.15
CA HIS A 74 0.91 -4.79 -15.47
C HIS A 74 0.43 -4.68 -14.03
N TRP A 75 0.82 -5.63 -13.20
CA TRP A 75 0.53 -5.61 -11.76
C TRP A 75 1.68 -4.98 -10.98
N THR A 76 1.34 -4.08 -10.06
CA THR A 76 2.23 -3.78 -8.93
C THR A 76 2.01 -4.86 -7.88
N VAL A 77 3.05 -5.61 -7.59
CA VAL A 77 3.01 -6.73 -6.65
C VAL A 77 3.80 -6.32 -5.41
N ARG A 78 3.19 -6.40 -4.23
CA ARG A 78 3.90 -6.15 -2.98
C ARG A 78 3.58 -7.21 -1.93
N ILE A 79 4.55 -7.47 -1.07
CA ILE A 79 4.33 -8.10 0.23
C ILE A 79 4.49 -7.00 1.28
N ARG A 80 3.44 -6.72 2.05
CA ARG A 80 3.46 -5.80 3.19
C ARG A 80 3.47 -6.60 4.48
N LYS A 81 4.35 -6.24 5.40
CA LYS A 81 4.44 -6.81 6.75
C LYS A 81 4.16 -5.73 7.78
N TRP A 82 3.37 -6.09 8.77
CA TRP A 82 3.25 -5.38 10.04
C TRP A 82 3.11 -6.41 11.15
N ASN A 83 3.82 -6.23 12.26
CA ASN A 83 3.89 -7.24 13.33
C ASN A 83 4.25 -8.64 12.76
N ASN A 84 3.37 -9.63 12.97
CA ASN A 84 3.50 -11.00 12.45
C ASN A 84 2.59 -11.27 11.25
N THR A 85 1.94 -10.25 10.70
CA THR A 85 1.02 -10.36 9.57
C THR A 85 1.73 -10.01 8.26
N TYR A 86 1.46 -10.78 7.22
CA TYR A 86 2.00 -10.59 5.87
C TYR A 86 0.85 -10.56 4.89
N LEU A 87 0.79 -9.52 4.07
CA LEU A 87 -0.26 -9.32 3.08
C LEU A 87 0.36 -9.21 1.70
N LEU A 88 -0.05 -10.08 0.80
CA LEU A 88 0.21 -9.97 -0.62
C LEU A 88 -0.83 -9.07 -1.26
N THR A 89 -0.39 -8.01 -1.94
CA THR A 89 -1.27 -7.13 -2.72
C THR A 89 -0.86 -7.19 -4.20
N LEU A 90 -1.84 -7.39 -5.07
CA LEU A 90 -1.73 -7.17 -6.52
C LEU A 90 -2.60 -5.98 -6.91
N LYS A 91 -1.97 -4.86 -7.24
CA LYS A 91 -2.65 -3.62 -7.67
C LYS A 91 -2.47 -3.40 -9.16
N GLY A 92 -3.60 -3.32 -9.87
CA GLY A 92 -3.66 -3.10 -11.31
C GLY A 92 -3.39 -1.65 -11.69
N PRO A 93 -3.24 -1.36 -12.99
CA PRO A 93 -3.09 -0.01 -13.48
C PRO A 93 -4.37 0.79 -13.20
N ARG A 94 -4.19 2.02 -12.73
CA ARG A 94 -5.30 2.93 -12.42
C ARG A 94 -5.97 3.42 -13.72
N ALA A 95 -7.29 3.26 -13.82
CA ALA A 95 -8.13 3.83 -14.87
C ALA A 95 -9.05 4.90 -14.27
N GLY A 96 -8.62 6.17 -14.31
CA GLY A 96 -9.32 7.26 -13.62
C GLY A 96 -9.16 7.16 -12.10
N ALA A 97 -10.26 7.12 -11.35
CA ALA A 97 -10.25 6.96 -9.90
C ALA A 97 -10.07 5.50 -9.44
N ILE A 98 -10.28 4.52 -10.32
CA ILE A 98 -10.42 3.09 -9.97
C ILE A 98 -9.15 2.31 -10.33
N ALA A 99 -8.69 1.47 -9.42
CA ALA A 99 -7.69 0.44 -9.68
C ALA A 99 -8.18 -0.88 -9.10
N SER A 100 -8.06 -1.98 -9.85
CA SER A 100 -8.30 -3.31 -9.30
C SER A 100 -7.23 -3.61 -8.26
N GLU A 101 -7.64 -3.95 -7.06
CA GLU A 101 -6.75 -4.34 -5.98
C GLU A 101 -7.22 -5.67 -5.41
N TYR A 102 -6.28 -6.59 -5.27
CA TYR A 102 -6.52 -7.88 -4.64
C TYR A 102 -5.53 -8.06 -3.51
N GLU A 103 -6.05 -8.41 -2.34
CA GLU A 103 -5.26 -8.58 -1.14
C GLU A 103 -5.53 -9.94 -0.50
N TRP A 104 -4.45 -10.59 -0.09
CA TRP A 104 -4.51 -11.87 0.61
C TRP A 104 -3.51 -11.88 1.74
N GLU A 105 -3.97 -12.28 2.93
CA GLU A 105 -3.04 -12.66 3.99
C GLU A 105 -2.32 -13.94 3.57
N ILE A 106 -0.99 -13.94 3.70
CA ILE A 106 -0.14 -15.08 3.37
C ILE A 106 0.61 -15.54 4.61
N GLN A 107 0.95 -16.84 4.65
CA GLN A 107 1.70 -17.40 5.76
C GLN A 107 3.07 -16.74 5.87
N GLY A 108 3.46 -16.37 7.10
CA GLY A 108 4.73 -15.70 7.34
C GLY A 108 5.95 -16.52 6.90
N GLU A 109 5.91 -17.84 6.98
CA GLU A 109 6.99 -18.71 6.48
C GLU A 109 7.18 -18.57 4.96
N ILE A 110 6.08 -18.58 4.20
CA ILE A 110 6.08 -18.40 2.74
C ILE A 110 6.59 -17.00 2.37
N ALA A 111 6.07 -15.98 3.04
CA ALA A 111 6.47 -14.59 2.81
C ALA A 111 7.97 -14.37 3.10
N ASN A 112 8.45 -14.88 4.24
CA ASN A 112 9.86 -14.80 4.63
C ASN A 112 10.77 -15.53 3.65
N ASN A 113 10.34 -16.71 3.17
CA ASN A 113 11.07 -17.42 2.13
C ASN A 113 11.26 -16.51 0.90
N ILE A 114 10.20 -15.88 0.40
CA ILE A 114 10.34 -15.00 -0.78
C ILE A 114 11.28 -13.82 -0.51
N ILE A 115 11.04 -13.03 0.55
CA ILE A 115 11.77 -11.78 0.80
C ILE A 115 13.24 -12.00 1.19
N GLN A 116 13.63 -13.17 1.70
CA GLN A 116 15.02 -13.45 2.09
C GLN A 116 15.89 -13.98 0.94
N HIS A 117 15.30 -14.58 -0.09
CA HIS A 117 16.05 -15.20 -1.20
C HIS A 117 16.48 -14.21 -2.29
N SER A 118 16.00 -12.96 -2.25
CA SER A 118 16.36 -11.92 -3.21
C SER A 118 16.35 -10.55 -2.56
N THR A 119 17.02 -9.59 -3.19
CA THR A 119 16.90 -8.18 -2.84
C THR A 119 15.72 -7.59 -3.60
N TYR A 120 14.74 -7.06 -2.88
CA TYR A 120 13.62 -6.33 -3.45
C TYR A 120 13.69 -4.87 -3.06
N PRO A 121 13.30 -3.95 -3.95
CA PRO A 121 13.00 -2.59 -3.56
C PRO A 121 11.96 -2.58 -2.43
N LEU A 122 12.20 -1.76 -1.41
CA LEU A 122 11.34 -1.75 -0.23
C LEU A 122 11.07 -0.33 0.28
N ILE A 123 10.00 -0.21 1.05
CA ILE A 123 9.66 0.97 1.85
C ILE A 123 9.49 0.53 3.30
N GLU A 124 10.05 1.32 4.20
CA GLU A 124 9.86 1.22 5.65
C GLU A 124 9.23 2.51 6.17
N LYS A 125 8.31 2.38 7.12
CA LYS A 125 7.61 3.52 7.74
C LYS A 125 6.97 3.15 9.07
N ASN A 126 6.78 4.15 9.92
CA ASN A 126 5.82 4.09 11.03
C ASN A 126 4.50 4.74 10.58
N ARG A 127 3.41 4.00 10.66
CA ARG A 127 2.06 4.50 10.44
C ARG A 127 1.42 4.82 11.79
N PHE A 128 0.99 6.05 11.96
CA PHE A 128 0.25 6.53 13.11
C PHE A 128 -1.23 6.65 12.75
N LEU A 129 -2.08 5.98 13.51
CA LEU A 129 -3.54 6.10 13.39
C LEU A 129 -4.00 7.23 14.31
N TRP A 130 -4.35 8.38 13.75
CA TRP A 130 -4.74 9.58 14.49
C TRP A 130 -6.19 9.94 14.20
N LYS A 131 -6.95 10.24 15.26
CA LYS A 131 -8.36 10.65 15.15
C LYS A 131 -8.44 12.17 15.00
N GLY A 132 -9.00 12.63 13.89
CA GLY A 132 -9.17 14.05 13.63
C GLY A 132 -10.32 14.69 14.42
N ASP A 133 -10.34 16.02 14.43
CA ASP A 133 -11.44 16.81 15.01
C ASP A 133 -12.77 16.61 14.25
N ASP A 134 -12.70 16.09 13.03
CA ASP A 134 -13.81 15.66 12.18
C ASP A 134 -14.26 14.22 12.44
N ASP A 135 -13.73 13.57 13.48
CA ASP A 135 -13.91 12.15 13.75
C ASP A 135 -13.49 11.22 12.60
N LEU A 136 -12.68 11.69 11.65
CA LEU A 136 -12.11 10.81 10.63
C LEU A 136 -10.81 10.17 11.13
N LEU A 137 -10.53 8.97 10.62
CA LEU A 137 -9.28 8.28 10.90
C LEU A 137 -8.24 8.72 9.87
N TRP A 138 -7.19 9.37 10.34
CA TRP A 138 -6.04 9.73 9.53
C TRP A 138 -4.93 8.70 9.73
N GLU A 139 -4.35 8.25 8.63
CA GLU A 139 -3.14 7.45 8.60
C GLU A 139 -1.95 8.37 8.29
N ILE A 140 -1.08 8.61 9.28
CA ILE A 140 0.13 9.43 9.10
C ILE A 140 1.32 8.50 8.97
N ASP A 141 1.90 8.47 7.78
CA ASP A 141 3.07 7.66 7.44
C ASP A 141 4.35 8.50 7.57
N GLU A 142 5.18 8.15 8.55
CA GLU A 142 6.56 8.62 8.63
C GLU A 142 7.52 7.61 8.03
N PHE A 143 8.10 7.96 6.89
CA PHE A 143 8.98 7.07 6.15
C PHE A 143 10.37 6.99 6.79
N GLU A 144 11.00 5.83 6.64
CA GLU A 144 12.33 5.50 7.16
C GLU A 144 13.34 5.24 6.01
N GLY A 145 14.58 4.92 6.38
CA GLY A 145 15.65 4.59 5.43
C GLY A 145 15.92 5.71 4.43
N ASN A 146 15.96 5.39 3.14
CA ASN A 146 16.23 6.36 2.07
C ASN A 146 15.11 7.41 1.89
N LEU A 147 13.94 7.20 2.50
CA LEU A 147 12.84 8.16 2.52
C LEU A 147 12.70 8.88 3.87
N ALA A 148 13.69 8.73 4.77
CA ALA A 148 13.66 9.38 6.08
C ALA A 148 13.42 10.89 5.98
N GLY A 149 12.46 11.38 6.77
CA GLY A 149 12.02 12.78 6.78
C GLY A 149 10.85 13.09 5.86
N LEU A 150 10.45 12.17 4.97
CA LEU A 150 9.18 12.24 4.27
C LEU A 150 8.05 11.83 5.22
N ILE A 151 7.01 12.66 5.31
CA ILE A 151 5.79 12.37 6.06
C ILE A 151 4.59 12.64 5.17
N ILE A 152 3.70 11.66 5.06
CA ILE A 152 2.46 11.76 4.29
C ILE A 152 1.30 11.37 5.18
N ALA A 153 0.25 12.19 5.20
CA ALA A 153 -1.01 11.84 5.83
C ALA A 153 -2.04 11.46 4.78
N GLU A 154 -2.87 10.49 5.11
CA GLU A 154 -3.94 9.97 4.28
C GLU A 154 -5.21 9.84 5.10
N VAL A 155 -6.34 10.12 4.47
CA VAL A 155 -7.67 9.96 5.06
C VAL A 155 -8.60 9.37 4.01
N GLU A 156 -9.31 8.31 4.39
CA GLU A 156 -10.36 7.70 3.56
C GLU A 156 -11.68 8.42 3.77
N LEU A 157 -12.40 8.67 2.67
CA LEU A 157 -13.67 9.37 2.64
C LEU A 157 -14.75 8.48 2.01
N GLU A 158 -15.99 8.67 2.46
CA GLU A 158 -17.16 8.01 1.89
C GLU A 158 -17.45 8.49 0.45
N ASP A 159 -17.18 9.78 0.17
CA ASP A 159 -17.34 10.37 -1.16
C ASP A 159 -16.41 11.59 -1.41
N GLU A 160 -16.25 12.00 -2.67
CA GLU A 160 -15.34 13.09 -3.08
C GLU A 160 -15.75 14.47 -2.56
N GLY A 161 -17.03 14.65 -2.22
CA GLY A 161 -17.60 15.89 -1.70
C GLY A 161 -17.66 15.95 -0.17
N ALA A 162 -17.21 14.91 0.53
CA ALA A 162 -17.21 14.88 1.99
C ALA A 162 -16.42 16.07 2.56
N GLU A 163 -17.02 16.76 3.53
CA GLU A 163 -16.33 17.83 4.25
C GLU A 163 -15.16 17.25 5.04
N LEU A 164 -14.00 17.88 4.94
CA LEU A 164 -12.78 17.44 5.60
C LEU A 164 -12.18 18.60 6.38
N ILE A 165 -11.94 18.41 7.68
CA ILE A 165 -11.23 19.39 8.51
C ILE A 165 -9.75 19.09 8.39
N ILE A 166 -9.06 19.84 7.52
CA ILE A 166 -7.63 19.64 7.27
C ILE A 166 -6.82 20.17 8.47
N PRO A 167 -6.03 19.32 9.16
CA PRO A 167 -5.20 19.77 10.27
C PRO A 167 -4.13 20.77 9.83
N ASN A 168 -3.73 21.68 10.72
CA ASN A 168 -2.76 22.73 10.40
C ASN A 168 -1.35 22.23 9.98
N TRP A 169 -1.02 20.99 10.34
CA TRP A 169 0.24 20.33 9.97
C TRP A 169 0.15 19.61 8.62
N ALA A 170 -1.05 19.39 8.09
CA ALA A 170 -1.28 18.85 6.76
C ALA A 170 -1.12 19.99 5.74
N GLY A 171 -0.08 19.89 4.91
CA GLY A 171 0.30 20.91 3.94
C GLY A 171 -0.27 20.64 2.56
N MET A 172 0.62 20.51 1.57
CA MET A 172 0.23 20.36 0.18
C MET A 172 -0.54 19.06 -0.06
N GLU A 173 -1.70 19.16 -0.71
CA GLU A 173 -2.46 17.99 -1.14
C GLU A 173 -1.76 17.25 -2.30
N LEU A 174 -1.60 15.94 -2.14
CA LEU A 174 -0.91 15.00 -3.02
C LEU A 174 -1.86 14.08 -3.80
N THR A 175 -3.16 14.11 -3.51
CA THR A 175 -4.18 13.15 -3.99
C THR A 175 -4.08 12.83 -5.49
N TYR A 176 -3.83 13.83 -6.33
CA TYR A 176 -3.77 13.67 -7.79
C TYR A 176 -2.33 13.53 -8.35
N LEU A 177 -1.32 13.54 -7.49
CA LEU A 177 0.09 13.52 -7.87
C LEU A 177 0.64 12.08 -7.85
N LYS A 178 0.54 11.40 -8.99
CA LYS A 178 0.94 9.98 -9.15
C LYS A 178 2.36 9.64 -8.66
N GLY A 179 3.28 10.60 -8.72
CA GLY A 179 4.66 10.46 -8.27
C GLY A 179 4.82 10.21 -6.76
N TRP A 180 3.77 10.43 -5.96
CA TRP A 180 3.79 10.27 -4.50
C TRP A 180 3.14 8.97 -4.01
N SER A 181 2.82 8.03 -4.92
CA SER A 181 2.41 6.69 -4.51
C SER A 181 3.61 5.89 -3.98
N ASN A 182 3.40 4.95 -3.06
CA ASN A 182 4.48 4.11 -2.53
C ASN A 182 5.23 3.37 -3.65
N ALA A 183 4.52 2.91 -4.69
CA ALA A 183 5.13 2.27 -5.86
C ALA A 183 5.99 3.24 -6.70
N ALA A 184 5.61 4.52 -6.78
CA ALA A 184 6.43 5.53 -7.43
C ALA A 184 7.67 5.89 -6.59
N LEU A 185 7.50 6.07 -5.28
CA LEU A 185 8.58 6.38 -4.34
C LEU A 185 9.66 5.30 -4.37
N VAL A 186 9.27 4.02 -4.25
CA VAL A 186 10.23 2.90 -4.27
C VAL A 186 10.94 2.77 -5.63
N LYS A 187 10.22 3.03 -6.73
CA LYS A 187 10.80 2.99 -8.07
C LYS A 187 11.86 4.08 -8.26
N MET A 188 11.67 5.25 -7.66
CA MET A 188 12.67 6.33 -7.69
C MET A 188 13.95 5.93 -6.95
N LEU A 189 13.84 5.19 -5.84
CA LEU A 189 15.00 4.67 -5.10
C LEU A 189 15.76 3.57 -5.85
N SER A 190 15.11 2.90 -6.80
CA SER A 190 15.67 1.73 -7.50
C SER A 190 16.36 2.07 -8.83
N GLN A 191 16.43 3.36 -9.18
CA GLN A 191 17.04 3.85 -10.43
C GLN A 191 18.49 4.29 -10.26
N GLU A 192 19.13 3.91 -9.15
CA GLU A 192 20.57 4.09 -8.91
C GLU A 192 21.41 2.92 -9.43
#